data_AF-A0A820D575-F1
#
_entry.id   AF-A0A820D575-F1
#
_cell.length_a   1.000
_cell.length_b   1.000
_cell.length_c   1.000
_cell.angle_alpha   90.00
_cell.angle_beta   90.00
_cell.angle_gamma   90.00
#
_symmetry.space_group_name_H-M   'P 1'
#
loop_
_entity.id
_entity.type
_entity.pdbx_description
1 polymer ?
#
loop_
_entity_poly.entity_id
_entity_poly.type
_entity_poly.pdbx_seq_one_letter_code
_entity_poly.pdbx_strand_id
1 'polypeptide(L)'
;MNKWTYLQTLANDKDGQLNQSRQRWKYFKRQLEDLEQLAQEFANSDHLSSRTIYSTSDVNQRLDEFEILLKSTIDLANEFNDNSNEWIIIEHRLQLIKDKFQYLLTKSNRQYRELKTNYDIKHEILEINSQLDHLEILTHSLEPIDNNEINQNINRTKLHRFIRIHDDIEIINERLIKINDYPSSILSNDQIRQTNDLKLLFDRLNSIKRIVRIYLDQLEKLLAQNEINQNFSQLRTLK
;
A
#
# COMPACT_ATOMS: atom_id res chain seq x y z
N MET A 1 -44.40 -10.26 60.37
CA MET A 1 -42.96 -10.02 60.10
C MET A 1 -42.52 -8.88 61.00
N ASN A 2 -41.54 -9.08 61.88
CA ASN A 2 -41.14 -8.06 62.85
C ASN A 2 -40.37 -6.92 62.17
N LYS A 3 -40.66 -5.67 62.55
CA LYS A 3 -40.00 -4.45 62.04
C LYS A 3 -38.47 -4.54 62.10
N TRP A 4 -37.95 -5.18 63.14
CA TRP A 4 -36.51 -5.46 63.30
C TRP A 4 -35.94 -6.38 62.23
N THR A 5 -36.64 -7.46 61.89
CA THR A 5 -36.19 -8.41 60.84
C THR A 5 -36.18 -7.73 59.47
N TYR A 6 -37.18 -6.89 59.18
CA TYR A 6 -37.24 -6.10 57.94
C TYR A 6 -36.07 -5.10 57.82
N LEU A 7 -35.78 -4.35 58.89
CA LEU A 7 -34.66 -3.40 58.91
C LEU A 7 -33.31 -4.10 58.77
N GLN A 8 -33.15 -5.27 59.37
CA GLN A 8 -31.92 -6.06 59.28
C GLN A 8 -31.69 -6.60 57.86
N THR A 9 -32.74 -7.09 57.17
CA THR A 9 -32.64 -7.49 55.77
C THR A 9 -32.31 -6.30 54.87
N LEU A 10 -32.97 -5.15 55.05
CA LEU A 10 -32.71 -3.94 54.27
C LEU A 10 -31.27 -3.42 54.45
N ALA A 11 -30.73 -3.49 55.67
CA ALA A 11 -29.34 -3.12 55.94
C ALA A 11 -28.34 -4.08 55.28
N ASN A 12 -28.58 -5.40 55.40
CA ASN A 12 -27.74 -6.41 54.76
C ASN A 12 -27.75 -6.31 53.23
N ASP A 13 -28.91 -6.03 52.63
CA ASP A 13 -29.04 -5.84 51.18
C ASP A 13 -28.27 -4.59 50.72
N LYS A 14 -28.34 -3.49 51.47
CA LYS A 14 -27.56 -2.28 51.19
C LYS A 14 -26.06 -2.49 51.36
N ASP A 15 -25.64 -3.18 52.41
CA ASP A 15 -24.22 -3.51 52.63
C ASP A 15 -23.68 -4.44 51.53
N GLY A 16 -24.50 -5.39 51.06
CA GLY A 16 -24.20 -6.24 49.92
C GLY A 16 -23.99 -5.42 48.63
N GLN A 17 -24.90 -4.50 48.34
CA GLN A 17 -24.80 -3.59 47.18
C GLN A 17 -23.56 -2.68 47.26
N LEU A 18 -23.26 -2.11 48.43
CA LEU A 18 -22.09 -1.28 48.65
C LEU A 18 -20.78 -2.07 48.46
N ASN A 19 -20.73 -3.32 48.93
CA ASN A 19 -19.56 -4.18 48.72
C ASN A 19 -19.37 -4.54 47.25
N GLN A 20 -20.44 -4.84 46.51
CA GLN A 20 -20.36 -5.08 45.07
C GLN A 20 -19.88 -3.83 44.31
N SER A 21 -20.43 -2.65 44.62
CA SER A 21 -20.01 -1.37 44.04
C SER A 21 -18.52 -1.10 44.30
N ARG A 22 -18.04 -1.31 45.54
CA ARG A 22 -16.61 -1.16 45.90
C ARG A 22 -15.71 -2.12 45.14
N GLN A 23 -16.13 -3.37 44.92
CA GLN A 23 -15.35 -4.34 44.15
C GLN A 23 -15.25 -3.93 42.68
N ARG A 24 -16.36 -3.52 42.07
CA ARG A 24 -16.35 -3.03 40.69
C ARG A 24 -15.49 -1.76 40.55
N TRP A 25 -15.52 -0.86 41.52
CA TRP A 25 -14.67 0.35 41.53
C TRP A 25 -13.17 0.02 41.59
N LYS A 26 -12.78 -0.96 42.42
CA LYS A 26 -11.40 -1.45 42.47
C LYS A 26 -10.97 -2.08 41.14
N TYR A 27 -11.86 -2.84 40.52
CA TYR A 27 -11.61 -3.44 39.22
C TYR A 27 -11.40 -2.39 38.13
N PHE A 28 -12.27 -1.38 38.09
CA PHE A 28 -12.16 -0.25 37.17
C PHE A 28 -10.83 0.50 37.33
N LYS A 29 -10.42 0.83 38.57
CA LYS A 29 -9.15 1.51 38.82
C LYS A 29 -7.95 0.72 38.30
N ARG A 30 -7.96 -0.60 38.51
CA ARG A 30 -6.92 -1.49 38.01
C ARG A 30 -6.88 -1.53 36.48
N GLN A 31 -8.04 -1.63 35.83
CA GLN A 31 -8.10 -1.56 34.36
C GLN A 31 -7.58 -0.22 33.83
N LEU A 32 -7.89 0.89 34.49
CA LEU A 32 -7.41 2.22 34.11
C LEU A 32 -5.88 2.30 34.23
N GLU A 33 -5.29 1.74 35.30
CA GLU A 33 -3.83 1.66 35.48
C GLU A 33 -3.15 0.79 34.41
N ASP A 34 -3.71 -0.39 34.13
CA ASP A 34 -3.21 -1.29 33.07
C ASP A 34 -3.23 -0.60 31.71
N LEU A 35 -4.28 0.18 31.45
CA LEU A 35 -4.48 0.91 30.20
C LEU A 35 -3.53 2.10 30.07
N GLU A 36 -3.24 2.81 31.16
CA GLU A 36 -2.22 3.85 31.19
C GLU A 36 -0.82 3.29 30.99
N GLN A 37 -0.53 2.15 31.58
CA GLN A 37 0.74 1.47 31.39
C GLN A 37 0.94 1.08 29.92
N LEU A 38 -0.06 0.47 29.28
CA LEU A 38 -0.03 0.18 27.85
C LEU A 38 0.18 1.45 27.01
N ALA A 39 -0.54 2.52 27.32
CA ALA A 39 -0.37 3.82 26.67
C ALA A 39 1.05 4.38 26.82
N GLN A 40 1.69 4.16 27.97
CA GLN A 40 3.06 4.60 28.20
C GLN A 40 4.09 3.71 27.51
N GLU A 41 3.87 2.40 27.48
CA GLU A 41 4.71 1.44 26.74
C GLU A 41 4.75 1.78 25.24
N PHE A 42 3.60 2.11 24.64
CA PHE A 42 3.56 2.57 23.25
C PHE A 42 4.34 3.86 23.04
N ALA A 43 4.21 4.85 23.94
CA ALA A 43 4.97 6.10 23.86
C ALA A 43 6.49 5.89 24.02
N ASN A 44 6.90 4.92 24.84
CA ASN A 44 8.31 4.58 25.01
C ASN A 44 8.85 3.78 23.82
N SER A 45 8.03 2.90 23.24
CA SER A 45 8.37 2.13 22.02
C SER A 45 8.45 3.02 20.78
N ASP A 46 7.78 4.17 20.79
CA ASP A 46 7.82 5.20 19.75
C ASP A 46 9.22 5.81 19.56
N HIS A 47 10.10 5.70 20.56
CA HIS A 47 11.51 6.06 20.46
C HIS A 47 12.41 4.93 19.91
N LEU A 48 11.91 3.69 19.90
CA LEU A 48 12.63 2.49 19.45
C LEU A 48 12.20 2.03 18.05
N SER A 49 10.99 2.37 17.61
CA SER A 49 10.46 2.10 16.26
C SER A 49 11.20 2.84 15.15
N SER A 50 12.15 3.72 15.48
CA SER A 50 13.11 4.31 14.53
C SER A 50 14.21 3.34 14.10
N ARG A 51 14.39 2.19 14.78
CA ARG A 51 15.53 1.29 14.54
C ARG A 51 15.19 -0.18 14.33
N THR A 52 14.01 -0.63 14.72
CA THR A 52 13.65 -2.05 14.61
C THR A 52 12.38 -2.22 13.81
N ILE A 53 12.48 -3.07 12.79
CA ILE A 53 11.37 -3.69 12.08
C ILE A 53 10.64 -4.57 13.10
N TYR A 54 9.83 -3.96 13.96
CA TYR A 54 8.71 -4.71 14.53
C TYR A 54 7.85 -5.11 13.35
N SER A 55 7.49 -6.39 13.25
CA SER A 55 6.58 -6.80 12.20
C SER A 55 5.31 -5.97 12.38
N THR A 56 4.79 -5.38 11.30
CA THR A 56 3.52 -4.61 11.34
C THR A 56 2.38 -5.43 11.96
N SER A 57 2.50 -6.76 11.96
CA SER A 57 1.62 -7.70 12.65
C SER A 57 1.63 -7.52 14.18
N ASP A 58 2.81 -7.41 14.79
CA ASP A 58 2.93 -7.31 16.26
C ASP A 58 2.39 -5.97 16.79
N VAL A 59 2.61 -4.88 16.04
CA VAL A 59 2.10 -3.55 16.41
C VAL A 59 0.58 -3.50 16.31
N ASN A 60 0.01 -4.09 15.25
CA ASN A 60 -1.45 -4.13 15.07
C ASN A 60 -2.12 -5.00 16.13
N GLN A 61 -1.57 -6.18 16.43
CA GLN A 61 -2.11 -7.02 17.50
C GLN A 61 -2.14 -6.30 18.85
N ARG A 62 -1.07 -5.57 19.20
CA ARG A 62 -1.05 -4.80 20.46
C ARG A 62 -2.00 -3.60 20.43
N LEU A 63 -2.28 -3.02 19.26
CA LEU A 63 -3.31 -1.97 19.12
C LEU A 63 -4.71 -2.55 19.28
N ASP A 64 -4.98 -3.75 18.79
CA ASP A 64 -6.27 -4.44 18.98
C ASP A 64 -6.50 -4.74 20.48
N GLU A 65 -5.46 -5.23 21.18
CA GLU A 65 -5.50 -5.43 22.64
C GLU A 65 -5.79 -4.12 23.39
N PHE A 66 -5.17 -3.02 22.96
CA PHE A 66 -5.44 -1.68 23.50
C PHE A 66 -6.91 -1.29 23.27
N GLU A 67 -7.42 -1.44 22.04
CA GLU A 67 -8.80 -1.06 21.70
C GLU A 67 -9.82 -1.81 22.56
N ILE A 68 -9.62 -3.12 22.73
CA ILE A 68 -10.49 -3.97 23.56
C ILE A 68 -10.50 -3.48 25.01
N LEU A 69 -9.32 -3.20 25.57
CA LEU A 69 -9.21 -2.72 26.95
C LEU A 69 -9.84 -1.33 27.11
N LEU A 70 -9.58 -0.41 26.17
CA LEU A 70 -10.15 0.94 26.16
C LEU A 70 -11.67 0.92 26.11
N LYS A 71 -12.23 0.09 25.23
CA LYS A 71 -13.68 -0.07 25.15
C LYS A 71 -14.26 -0.62 26.45
N SER A 72 -13.66 -1.68 26.99
CA SER A 72 -14.07 -2.23 28.29
C SER A 72 -14.00 -1.21 29.42
N THR A 73 -12.95 -0.37 29.47
CA THR A 73 -12.79 0.64 30.52
C THR A 73 -13.79 1.78 30.36
N ILE A 74 -14.09 2.21 29.12
CA ILE A 74 -15.13 3.22 28.84
C ILE A 74 -16.52 2.70 29.22
N ASP A 75 -16.84 1.44 28.88
CA ASP A 75 -18.13 0.85 29.22
C ASP A 75 -18.32 0.79 30.74
N LEU A 76 -17.30 0.37 31.49
CA LEU A 76 -17.31 0.43 32.95
C LEU A 76 -17.41 1.87 33.46
N ALA A 77 -16.73 2.82 32.81
CA ALA A 77 -16.80 4.21 33.21
C ALA A 77 -18.25 4.74 33.12
N ASN A 78 -18.96 4.41 32.05
CA ASN A 78 -20.35 4.81 31.88
C ASN A 78 -21.28 4.25 32.98
N GLU A 79 -20.92 3.12 33.62
CA GLU A 79 -21.68 2.56 34.76
C GLU A 79 -21.50 3.32 36.07
N PHE A 80 -20.37 4.02 36.26
CA PHE A 80 -20.04 4.72 37.52
C PHE A 80 -20.38 6.20 37.54
N ASN A 81 -20.71 6.78 36.39
CA ASN A 81 -20.88 8.21 36.17
C ASN A 81 -21.56 8.93 37.36
N ASP A 82 -20.75 9.62 38.16
CA ASP A 82 -21.19 10.41 39.30
C ASP A 82 -20.61 11.83 39.20
N ASN A 83 -21.20 12.79 39.92
CA ASN A 83 -20.75 14.19 39.89
C ASN A 83 -19.57 14.46 40.86
N SER A 84 -18.78 13.44 41.21
CA SER A 84 -17.67 13.63 42.14
C SER A 84 -16.45 14.27 41.46
N ASN A 85 -15.63 14.97 42.25
CA ASN A 85 -14.35 15.50 41.75
C ASN A 85 -13.39 14.38 41.31
N GLU A 86 -13.49 13.19 41.92
CA GLU A 86 -12.70 12.02 41.52
C GLU A 86 -13.10 11.54 40.12
N TRP A 87 -14.40 11.60 39.81
CA TRP A 87 -14.93 11.27 38.50
C TRP A 87 -14.44 12.19 37.39
N ILE A 88 -14.41 13.50 37.63
CA ILE A 88 -13.90 14.50 36.66
C ILE A 88 -12.42 14.20 36.31
N ILE A 89 -11.61 13.79 37.28
CA ILE A 89 -10.20 13.43 37.05
C ILE A 89 -10.11 12.15 36.21
N ILE A 90 -10.94 11.16 36.49
CA ILE A 90 -11.00 9.90 35.74
C ILE A 90 -11.43 10.13 34.30
N GLU A 91 -12.46 10.95 34.08
CA GLU A 91 -12.96 11.31 32.76
C GLU A 91 -11.87 12.01 31.93
N HIS A 92 -11.15 12.96 32.53
CA HIS A 92 -10.02 13.62 31.88
C HIS A 92 -8.90 12.63 31.51
N ARG A 93 -8.55 11.70 32.40
CA ARG A 93 -7.54 10.66 32.12
C ARG A 93 -7.96 9.75 30.96
N LEU A 94 -9.20 9.29 30.97
CA LEU A 94 -9.74 8.47 29.87
C LEU A 94 -9.72 9.21 28.54
N GLN A 95 -10.07 10.49 28.53
CA GLN A 95 -10.03 11.31 27.33
C GLN A 95 -8.60 11.44 26.79
N LEU A 96 -7.61 11.71 27.64
CA LEU A 96 -6.20 11.75 27.23
C LEU A 96 -5.73 10.42 26.62
N ILE A 97 -6.15 9.30 27.20
CA ILE A 97 -5.72 8.00 26.68
C ILE A 97 -6.41 7.68 25.36
N LYS A 98 -7.69 8.06 25.20
CA LYS A 98 -8.41 7.94 23.94
C LYS A 98 -7.74 8.75 22.82
N ASP A 99 -7.34 9.98 23.12
CA ASP A 99 -6.64 10.83 22.16
C ASP A 99 -5.28 10.22 21.76
N LYS A 100 -4.57 9.63 22.74
CA LYS A 100 -3.30 8.94 22.51
C LYS A 100 -3.47 7.67 21.67
N PHE A 101 -4.50 6.86 21.95
CA PHE A 101 -4.84 5.70 21.13
C PHE A 101 -5.15 6.10 19.69
N GLN A 102 -5.98 7.13 19.50
CA GLN A 102 -6.34 7.63 18.17
C GLN A 102 -5.11 8.09 17.38
N TYR A 103 -4.18 8.79 18.05
CA TYR A 103 -2.90 9.19 17.46
C TYR A 103 -2.08 7.97 17.01
N LEU A 104 -1.90 6.98 17.89
CA LEU A 104 -1.13 5.76 17.61
C LEU A 104 -1.74 4.96 16.46
N LEU A 105 -3.07 4.80 16.45
CA LEU A 105 -3.80 4.12 15.40
C LEU A 105 -3.62 4.81 14.04
N THR A 106 -3.74 6.14 14.01
CA THR A 106 -3.55 6.93 12.79
C THR A 106 -2.12 6.81 12.27
N LYS A 107 -1.14 6.86 13.18
CA LYS A 107 0.29 6.73 12.87
C LYS A 107 0.63 5.34 12.32
N SER A 108 0.18 4.28 12.99
CA SER A 108 0.40 2.89 12.56
C SER A 108 -0.20 2.63 11.17
N ASN A 109 -1.45 3.07 10.95
CA ASN A 109 -2.11 2.95 9.65
C ASN A 109 -1.35 3.68 8.54
N ARG A 110 -0.81 4.87 8.83
CA ARG A 110 0.02 5.61 7.89
C ARG A 110 1.30 4.84 7.56
N GLN A 111 2.02 4.37 8.57
CA GLN A 111 3.25 3.58 8.39
C GLN A 111 3.00 2.30 7.60
N TYR A 112 1.91 1.59 7.90
CA TYR A 112 1.51 0.38 7.16
C TYR A 112 1.23 0.69 5.68
N ARG A 113 0.49 1.78 5.39
CA ARG A 113 0.24 2.21 4.02
C ARG A 113 1.54 2.56 3.29
N GLU A 114 2.43 3.32 3.93
CA GLU A 114 3.74 3.68 3.35
C GLU A 114 4.60 2.45 3.06
N LEU A 115 4.64 1.47 3.97
CA LEU A 115 5.37 0.21 3.78
C LEU A 115 4.77 -0.64 2.65
N LYS A 116 3.43 -0.76 2.62
CA LYS A 116 2.74 -1.51 1.58
C LYS A 116 2.97 -0.89 0.21
N THR A 117 2.81 0.43 0.07
CA THR A 117 3.07 1.11 -1.20
C THR A 117 4.53 0.95 -1.64
N ASN A 118 5.49 1.00 -0.72
CA ASN A 118 6.89 0.69 -1.05
C ASN A 118 7.11 -0.73 -1.55
N TYR A 119 6.45 -1.70 -0.93
CA TYR A 119 6.51 -3.11 -1.35
C TYR A 119 5.91 -3.29 -2.75
N ASP A 120 4.74 -2.71 -3.00
CA ASP A 120 4.05 -2.75 -4.28
C ASP A 120 4.90 -2.11 -5.39
N ILE A 121 5.51 -0.94 -5.14
CA ILE A 121 6.43 -0.27 -6.08
C ILE A 121 7.65 -1.16 -6.38
N LYS A 122 8.25 -1.80 -5.36
CA LYS A 122 9.41 -2.68 -5.57
C LYS A 122 9.06 -3.90 -6.44
N HIS A 123 7.90 -4.51 -6.21
CA HIS A 123 7.42 -5.61 -7.06
C HIS A 123 7.13 -5.17 -8.49
N GLU A 124 6.48 -4.02 -8.65
CA GLU A 124 6.19 -3.45 -9.96
C GLU A 124 7.49 -3.19 -10.76
N ILE A 125 8.52 -2.62 -10.12
CA ILE A 125 9.85 -2.41 -10.71
C ILE A 125 10.47 -3.72 -11.19
N LEU A 126 10.40 -4.79 -10.37
CA LEU A 126 10.93 -6.11 -10.73
C LEU A 126 10.18 -6.72 -11.92
N GLU A 127 8.85 -6.60 -11.94
CA GLU A 127 8.02 -7.09 -13.03
C GLU A 127 8.32 -6.35 -14.34
N ILE A 128 8.38 -5.02 -14.30
CA ILE A 128 8.76 -4.21 -15.46
C ILE A 128 10.15 -4.58 -15.97
N ASN A 129 11.11 -4.78 -15.06
CA ASN A 129 12.46 -5.18 -15.45
C ASN A 129 12.45 -6.52 -16.21
N SER A 130 11.67 -7.50 -15.75
CA SER A 130 11.49 -8.78 -16.45
C SER A 130 10.80 -8.61 -17.81
N GLN A 131 9.81 -7.73 -17.93
CA GLN A 131 9.15 -7.43 -19.20
C GLN A 131 10.11 -6.77 -20.20
N LEU A 132 10.97 -5.87 -19.73
CA LEU A 132 12.03 -5.27 -20.54
C LEU A 132 13.05 -6.31 -21.00
N ASP A 133 13.46 -7.25 -20.14
CA ASP A 133 14.34 -8.36 -20.53
C ASP A 133 13.71 -9.17 -21.70
N HIS A 134 12.42 -9.47 -21.62
CA HIS A 134 11.70 -10.15 -22.69
C HIS A 134 11.62 -9.32 -23.98
N LEU A 135 11.33 -8.02 -23.88
CA LEU A 135 11.28 -7.14 -25.05
C LEU A 135 12.65 -6.95 -25.70
N GLU A 136 13.72 -6.89 -24.93
CA GLU A 136 15.09 -6.87 -25.45
C GLU A 136 15.37 -8.15 -26.25
N ILE A 137 15.03 -9.33 -25.71
CA ILE A 137 15.20 -10.60 -26.45
C ILE A 137 14.39 -10.58 -27.75
N LEU A 138 13.11 -10.16 -27.68
CA LEU A 138 12.25 -10.08 -28.86
C LEU A 138 12.81 -9.12 -29.90
N THR A 139 13.28 -7.95 -29.49
CA THR A 139 13.86 -6.96 -30.42
C THR A 139 15.19 -7.39 -31.02
N HIS A 140 16.04 -8.12 -30.28
CA HIS A 140 17.27 -8.70 -30.83
C HIS A 140 17.00 -9.90 -31.76
N SER A 141 15.88 -10.61 -31.55
CA SER A 141 15.44 -11.70 -32.42
C SER A 141 14.78 -11.25 -33.72
N LEU A 142 14.57 -9.94 -33.89
CA LEU A 142 14.03 -9.38 -35.12
C LEU A 142 15.04 -9.60 -36.25
N GLU A 143 14.63 -10.38 -37.24
CA GLU A 143 15.41 -10.53 -38.46
C GLU A 143 15.55 -9.16 -39.16
N PRO A 144 16.74 -8.83 -39.67
CA PRO A 144 16.91 -7.64 -40.49
C PRO A 144 15.93 -7.69 -41.66
N ILE A 145 15.34 -6.55 -41.99
CA ILE A 145 14.39 -6.48 -43.09
C ILE A 145 15.18 -6.58 -44.40
N ASP A 146 14.93 -7.62 -45.18
CA ASP A 146 15.55 -7.77 -46.49
C ASP A 146 14.81 -6.87 -47.49
N ASN A 147 15.53 -5.89 -48.04
CA ASN A 147 14.96 -4.94 -48.99
C ASN A 147 14.50 -5.61 -50.31
N ASN A 148 14.88 -6.87 -50.54
CA ASN A 148 14.45 -7.65 -51.70
C ASN A 148 13.31 -8.64 -51.37
N GLU A 149 12.70 -8.55 -50.18
CA GLU A 149 11.67 -9.49 -49.72
C GLU A 149 10.32 -9.20 -50.39
N ILE A 150 10.05 -9.92 -51.48
CA ILE A 150 8.82 -9.78 -52.31
C ILE A 150 7.58 -10.37 -51.63
N ASN A 151 7.74 -11.26 -50.63
CA ASN A 151 6.63 -11.97 -50.01
C ASN A 151 5.85 -11.09 -49.01
N GLN A 152 4.72 -10.55 -49.47
CA GLN A 152 3.83 -9.70 -48.67
C GLN A 152 3.32 -10.36 -47.37
N ASN A 153 3.17 -11.69 -47.33
CA ASN A 153 2.71 -12.38 -46.12
C ASN A 153 3.76 -12.38 -45.01
N ILE A 154 5.05 -12.42 -45.37
CA ILE A 154 6.15 -12.33 -44.41
C ILE A 154 6.23 -10.90 -43.85
N ASN A 155 6.13 -9.89 -44.73
CA ASN A 155 6.12 -8.48 -44.33
C ASN A 155 4.94 -8.14 -43.40
N ARG A 156 3.73 -8.66 -43.68
CA ARG A 156 2.57 -8.53 -42.77
C ARG A 156 2.80 -9.20 -41.42
N THR A 157 3.39 -10.38 -41.41
CA THR A 157 3.69 -11.09 -40.15
C THR A 157 4.72 -10.33 -39.32
N LYS A 158 5.77 -9.78 -39.96
CA LYS A 158 6.76 -8.91 -39.32
C LYS A 158 6.08 -7.66 -38.76
N LEU A 159 5.25 -6.96 -39.55
CA LEU A 159 4.50 -5.78 -39.11
C LEU A 159 3.61 -6.06 -37.88
N HIS A 160 2.86 -7.16 -37.88
CA HIS A 160 2.04 -7.54 -36.72
C HIS A 160 2.87 -7.79 -35.45
N ARG A 161 4.06 -8.38 -35.58
CA ARG A 161 4.99 -8.52 -34.45
C ARG A 161 5.47 -7.16 -33.94
N PHE A 162 5.79 -6.23 -34.84
CA PHE A 162 6.21 -4.88 -34.46
C PHE A 162 5.11 -4.09 -33.76
N ILE A 163 3.87 -4.17 -34.23
CA ILE A 163 2.73 -3.53 -33.58
C ILE A 163 2.57 -4.07 -32.15
N ARG A 164 2.62 -5.39 -31.96
CA ARG A 164 2.53 -5.97 -30.60
C ARG A 164 3.65 -5.47 -29.68
N ILE A 165 4.89 -5.47 -30.17
CA ILE A 165 6.05 -4.96 -29.40
C ILE A 165 5.86 -3.48 -29.07
N HIS A 166 5.32 -2.68 -30.00
CA HIS A 166 5.02 -1.27 -29.76
C HIS A 166 3.97 -1.09 -28.66
N ASP A 167 2.87 -1.84 -28.70
CA ASP A 167 1.82 -1.79 -27.68
C ASP A 167 2.39 -2.17 -26.30
N ASP A 168 3.22 -3.21 -26.23
CA ASP A 168 3.89 -3.63 -24.99
C ASP A 168 4.82 -2.53 -24.43
N ILE A 169 5.53 -1.81 -25.31
CA ILE A 169 6.37 -0.65 -24.94
C ILE A 169 5.53 0.48 -24.35
N GLU A 170 4.37 0.78 -24.94
CA GLU A 170 3.48 1.83 -24.43
C GLU A 170 2.91 1.48 -23.05
N ILE A 171 2.49 0.22 -22.86
CA ILE A 171 2.01 -0.27 -21.56
C ILE A 171 3.09 -0.11 -20.50
N ILE A 172 4.33 -0.54 -20.78
CA ILE A 172 5.44 -0.40 -19.84
C ILE A 172 5.77 1.08 -19.57
N ASN A 173 5.72 1.93 -20.59
CA ASN A 173 5.94 3.37 -20.44
C ASN A 173 4.93 3.99 -19.47
N GLU A 174 3.64 3.69 -19.62
CA GLU A 174 2.61 4.18 -18.71
C GLU A 174 2.81 3.69 -17.28
N ARG A 175 3.20 2.43 -17.11
CA ARG A 175 3.51 1.86 -15.78
C ARG A 175 4.69 2.59 -15.14
N LEU A 176 5.78 2.82 -15.89
CA LEU A 176 6.95 3.55 -15.39
C LEU A 176 6.62 5.01 -15.01
N ILE A 177 5.80 5.70 -15.81
CA ILE A 177 5.33 7.06 -15.49
C ILE A 177 4.55 7.05 -14.17
N LYS A 178 3.60 6.11 -14.00
CA LYS A 178 2.84 5.96 -12.74
C LYS A 178 3.76 5.73 -11.55
N ILE A 179 4.83 4.93 -11.70
CA ILE A 179 5.80 4.71 -10.62
C ILE A 179 6.58 5.99 -10.31
N ASN A 180 7.00 6.73 -11.34
CA ASN A 180 7.76 7.96 -11.19
C ASN A 180 6.94 9.11 -10.57
N ASP A 181 5.62 9.10 -10.77
CA ASP A 181 4.70 10.08 -10.21
C ASP A 181 4.37 9.83 -8.73
N TYR A 182 4.83 8.72 -8.13
CA TYR A 182 4.63 8.52 -6.69
C TYR A 182 5.36 9.59 -5.88
N PRO A 183 4.72 10.14 -4.83
CA PRO A 183 5.33 11.11 -3.95
C PRO A 183 6.67 10.61 -3.40
N SER A 184 7.70 11.44 -3.50
CA SER A 184 9.03 11.16 -2.94
C SER A 184 8.98 10.87 -1.44
N SER A 185 7.96 11.34 -0.72
CA SER A 185 7.72 11.02 0.70
C SER A 185 7.41 9.54 0.97
N ILE A 186 6.99 8.78 -0.03
CA ILE A 186 6.69 7.34 0.11
C ILE A 186 7.96 6.52 -0.07
N LEU A 187 8.88 6.96 -0.91
CA LEU A 187 10.15 6.31 -1.16
C LEU A 187 11.02 6.45 0.11
N SER A 188 11.30 5.34 0.79
CA SER A 188 12.08 5.31 2.03
C SER A 188 13.57 5.66 1.79
N ASN A 189 14.42 5.62 2.83
CA ASN A 189 15.87 5.95 2.79
C ASN A 189 16.70 5.33 1.64
N ASP A 190 16.14 4.39 0.86
CA ASP A 190 16.68 3.86 -0.41
C ASP A 190 16.32 4.71 -1.66
N GLN A 191 15.81 5.95 -1.50
CA GLN A 191 15.36 6.81 -2.61
C GLN A 191 16.36 6.86 -3.76
N ILE A 192 17.65 7.07 -3.45
CA ILE A 192 18.72 7.19 -4.45
C ILE A 192 18.82 5.93 -5.31
N ARG A 193 18.70 4.74 -4.69
CA ARG A 193 18.77 3.47 -5.41
C ARG A 193 17.54 3.28 -6.29
N GLN A 194 16.34 3.56 -5.78
CA GLN A 194 15.10 3.45 -6.56
C GLN A 194 15.05 4.47 -7.72
N THR A 195 15.53 5.69 -7.52
CA THR A 195 15.63 6.69 -8.59
C THR A 195 16.62 6.26 -9.67
N ASN A 196 17.74 5.64 -9.28
CA ASN A 196 18.70 5.08 -10.23
C ASN A 196 18.12 3.88 -11.00
N ASP A 197 17.41 2.99 -10.30
CA ASP A 197 16.75 1.83 -10.91
C ASP A 197 15.68 2.28 -11.91
N LEU A 198 14.83 3.25 -11.54
CA LEU A 198 13.83 3.82 -12.45
C LEU A 198 14.46 4.49 -13.67
N LYS A 199 15.51 5.28 -13.47
CA LYS A 199 16.24 5.89 -14.58
C LYS A 199 16.79 4.84 -15.54
N LEU A 200 17.37 3.76 -15.00
CA LEU A 200 17.87 2.64 -15.80
C LEU A 200 16.72 1.98 -16.61
N LEU A 201 15.55 1.76 -16.01
CA LEU A 201 14.40 1.19 -16.72
C LEU A 201 13.91 2.11 -17.85
N PHE A 202 13.86 3.42 -17.63
CA PHE A 202 13.54 4.39 -18.68
C PHE A 202 14.58 4.39 -19.81
N ASP A 203 15.87 4.35 -19.48
CA ASP A 203 16.94 4.31 -20.47
C ASP A 203 16.87 3.03 -21.32
N ARG A 204 16.59 1.88 -20.69
CA ARG A 204 16.36 0.60 -21.38
C ARG A 204 15.15 0.68 -22.31
N LEU A 205 14.00 1.12 -21.82
CA LEU A 205 12.79 1.26 -22.62
C LEU A 205 13.01 2.20 -23.82
N ASN A 206 13.70 3.32 -23.63
CA ASN A 206 14.02 4.26 -24.70
C ASN A 206 14.93 3.64 -25.76
N SER A 207 15.89 2.79 -25.36
CA SER A 207 16.73 2.02 -26.29
C SER A 207 15.88 1.10 -27.17
N ILE A 208 14.99 0.30 -26.56
CA ILE A 208 14.07 -0.60 -27.27
C ILE A 208 13.17 0.19 -28.22
N LYS A 209 12.57 1.28 -27.74
CA LYS A 209 11.70 2.16 -28.53
C LYS A 209 12.41 2.71 -29.76
N ARG A 210 13.68 3.09 -29.63
CA ARG A 210 14.50 3.56 -30.75
C ARG A 210 14.73 2.45 -31.78
N ILE A 211 15.04 1.23 -31.35
CA ILE A 211 15.24 0.08 -32.24
C ILE A 211 13.95 -0.21 -33.02
N VAL A 212 12.82 -0.33 -32.32
CA VAL A 212 11.51 -0.62 -32.93
C VAL A 212 11.12 0.46 -33.95
N ARG A 213 11.37 1.74 -33.65
CA ARG A 213 11.11 2.84 -34.58
C ARG A 213 11.93 2.72 -35.87
N ILE A 214 13.22 2.38 -35.77
CA ILE A 214 14.07 2.19 -36.96
C ILE A 214 13.51 1.09 -37.86
N TYR A 215 13.06 -0.03 -37.27
CA TYR A 215 12.47 -1.13 -38.03
C TYR A 215 11.11 -0.78 -38.65
N LEU A 216 10.24 -0.07 -37.92
CA LEU A 216 8.97 0.43 -38.47
C LEU A 216 9.22 1.36 -39.66
N ASP A 217 10.14 2.31 -39.54
CA ASP A 217 10.51 3.23 -40.64
C ASP A 217 11.02 2.47 -41.88
N GLN A 218 11.73 1.35 -41.68
CA GLN A 218 12.22 0.50 -42.77
C GLN A 218 11.08 -0.30 -43.43
N LEU A 219 10.18 -0.89 -42.63
CA LEU A 219 9.00 -1.61 -43.13
C LEU A 219 8.07 -0.69 -43.92
N GLU A 220 7.82 0.53 -43.43
CA GLU A 220 7.00 1.52 -44.12
C GLU A 220 7.56 1.86 -45.51
N LYS A 221 8.88 2.08 -45.61
CA LYS A 221 9.55 2.35 -46.88
C LYS A 221 9.40 1.19 -47.87
N LEU A 222 9.50 -0.05 -47.39
CA LEU A 222 9.38 -1.24 -48.24
C LEU A 222 7.95 -1.50 -48.70
N LEU A 223 6.97 -1.27 -47.83
CA LEU A 223 5.56 -1.34 -48.21
C LEU A 223 5.24 -0.28 -49.28
N ALA A 224 5.70 0.96 -49.08
CA ALA A 224 5.52 2.04 -50.06
C ALA A 224 6.19 1.72 -51.42
N GLN A 225 7.40 1.16 -51.43
CA GLN A 225 8.07 0.73 -52.67
C GLN A 225 7.29 -0.39 -53.39
N ASN A 226 6.77 -1.36 -52.64
CA ASN A 226 5.99 -2.46 -53.22
C ASN A 226 4.66 -1.98 -53.82
N GLU A 227 3.96 -1.03 -53.20
CA GLU A 227 2.74 -0.43 -53.76
C GLU A 227 3.01 0.32 -55.05
N ILE A 228 4.10 1.10 -55.11
CA ILE A 228 4.52 1.81 -56.33
C ILE A 228 4.79 0.80 -57.46
N ASN A 229 5.54 -0.27 -57.16
CA ASN A 229 5.88 -1.30 -58.16
C ASN A 229 4.66 -2.07 -58.67
N GLN A 230 3.65 -2.33 -57.82
CA GLN A 230 2.39 -2.96 -58.22
C GLN A 230 1.56 -2.05 -59.14
N ASN A 231 1.49 -0.75 -58.83
CA ASN A 231 0.79 0.22 -59.69
C ASN A 231 1.46 0.35 -61.07
N PHE A 232 2.80 0.35 -61.13
CA PHE A 232 3.53 0.40 -62.40
C PHE A 232 3.39 -0.88 -63.24
N SER A 233 3.28 -2.05 -62.61
CA SER A 233 3.09 -3.31 -63.33
C SER A 233 1.68 -3.46 -63.89
N GLN A 234 0.65 -3.00 -63.17
CA GLN A 234 -0.73 -2.93 -63.70
C GLN A 234 -0.87 -1.95 -64.89
N LEU A 235 -0.15 -0.82 -64.85
CA LEU A 235 -0.10 0.15 -65.96
C LEU A 235 0.60 -0.40 -67.22
N ARG A 236 1.55 -1.34 -67.07
CA ARG A 236 2.23 -1.99 -68.21
C ARG A 236 1.38 -3.08 -68.87
N THR A 237 0.48 -3.72 -68.13
CA THR A 237 -0.45 -4.72 -68.68
C THR A 237 -1.68 -4.12 -69.37
N LEU A 238 -1.91 -2.81 -69.21
CA LEU A 238 -3.03 -2.07 -69.81
C LEU A 238 -2.64 -1.30 -71.11
N LYS A 239 -1.45 -1.54 -71.66
CA LYS A 239 -1.02 -1.09 -72.99
C LYS A 239 -0.91 -2.27 -73.94
#